data_AF-A0A965FP26-F1
#
_entry.id   AF-A0A965FP26-F1
#
_cell.length_a   1.000
_cell.length_b   1.000
_cell.length_c   1.000
_cell.angle_alpha   90.00
_cell.angle_beta   90.00
_cell.angle_gamma   90.00
#
_symmetry.space_group_name_H-M   'P 1'
#
loop_
_entity.id
_entity.type
_entity.pdbx_description
1 polymer ?
#
loop_
_entity_poly.entity_id
_entity_poly.type
_entity_poly.pdbx_seq_one_letter_code
_entity_poly.pdbx_strand_id
1 'polypeptide(L)'
;MGWRFVVKISLLILSLVMTPAYSEENNFGNQSALVLEVSVPATEERTALVFGFTMAMLKALPETVYKTSTVGTEGLNEFKGARLVDLLAAIEARPKSVIAWAINDCMAEFDPTQEG
;
A
#
# COMPACT_ATOMS: atom_id res chain seq x y z
N MET A 1 9.92 67.53 -4.32
CA MET A 1 11.21 66.93 -3.89
C MET A 1 11.22 66.95 -2.37
N GLY A 2 11.26 65.79 -1.71
CA GLY A 2 11.43 65.67 -0.26
C GLY A 2 10.29 64.94 0.46
N TRP A 3 10.56 63.72 0.93
CA TRP A 3 10.70 63.44 2.37
C TRP A 3 11.31 62.04 2.58
N ARG A 4 12.35 61.94 3.41
CA ARG A 4 12.90 60.68 3.96
C ARG A 4 12.44 60.54 5.40
N PHE A 5 11.76 59.46 5.76
CA PHE A 5 11.71 59.01 7.16
C PHE A 5 12.19 57.56 7.24
N VAL A 6 13.27 57.39 7.98
CA VAL A 6 13.86 56.12 8.40
C VAL A 6 13.15 55.73 9.69
N VAL A 7 12.63 54.51 9.78
CA VAL A 7 12.35 53.86 11.07
C VAL A 7 12.84 52.42 10.97
N LYS A 8 14.02 52.16 11.53
CA LYS A 8 14.50 50.82 11.88
C LYS A 8 13.84 50.45 13.20
N ILE A 9 12.87 49.54 13.18
CA ILE A 9 12.41 48.83 14.38
C ILE A 9 12.91 47.40 14.27
N SER A 10 13.98 47.14 15.03
CA SER A 10 14.52 45.81 15.27
C SER A 10 13.59 45.15 16.29
N LEU A 11 12.91 44.08 15.88
CA LEU A 11 12.11 43.24 16.77
C LEU A 11 12.81 41.89 16.88
N LEU A 12 13.36 41.64 18.07
CA LEU A 12 14.06 40.42 18.44
C LEU A 12 12.99 39.35 18.72
N ILE A 13 12.71 38.49 17.74
CA ILE A 13 11.74 37.39 17.90
C ILE A 13 12.46 36.22 18.55
N LEU A 14 12.09 35.96 19.80
CA LEU A 14 12.42 34.78 20.59
C LEU A 14 11.78 33.54 19.92
N SER A 15 12.57 32.77 19.17
CA SER A 15 12.12 31.51 18.58
C SER A 15 11.98 30.45 19.67
N LEU A 16 10.75 30.23 20.11
CA LEU A 16 10.36 29.05 20.87
C LEU A 16 10.52 27.84 19.94
N VAL A 17 11.61 27.09 20.09
CA VAL A 17 11.80 25.84 19.34
C VAL A 17 10.85 24.81 19.94
N MET A 18 9.68 24.71 19.35
CA MET A 18 8.71 23.66 19.63
C MET A 18 9.32 22.37 19.07
N THR A 19 9.90 21.52 19.93
CA THR A 19 10.25 20.16 19.53
C THR A 19 8.96 19.46 19.11
N PRO A 20 8.84 18.93 17.87
CA PRO A 20 7.77 17.98 17.62
C PRO A 20 8.04 16.80 18.56
N ALA A 21 7.11 16.56 19.48
CA ALA A 21 7.03 15.28 20.14
C ALA A 21 6.82 14.26 19.03
N TYR A 22 7.88 13.53 18.68
CA TYR A 22 7.79 12.38 17.81
C TYR A 22 7.01 11.33 18.59
N SER A 23 5.69 11.34 18.40
CA SER A 23 4.81 10.31 18.95
C SER A 23 4.99 9.09 18.07
N GLU A 24 5.67 8.06 18.57
CA GLU A 24 5.56 6.71 18.02
C GLU A 24 4.14 6.22 18.31
N GLU A 25 3.25 6.41 17.33
CA GLU A 25 1.90 5.88 17.42
C GLU A 25 1.94 4.36 17.24
N ASN A 26 1.68 3.68 18.36
CA ASN A 26 1.51 2.26 18.51
C ASN A 26 0.46 1.76 17.48
N ASN A 27 0.92 1.13 16.38
CA ASN A 27 0.09 0.70 15.24
C ASN A 27 -0.80 -0.53 15.53
N PHE A 28 -1.19 -0.73 16.79
CA PHE A 28 -2.16 -1.76 17.17
C PHE A 28 -3.57 -1.14 17.12
N GLY A 29 -4.14 -1.03 15.92
CA GLY A 29 -5.54 -0.63 15.75
C GLY A 29 -5.88 0.17 14.50
N ASN A 30 -4.91 0.56 13.68
CA ASN A 30 -5.18 1.33 12.47
C ASN A 30 -5.67 0.41 11.34
N GLN A 31 -6.96 0.04 11.37
CA GLN A 31 -7.62 -0.71 10.28
C GLN A 31 -7.64 0.07 8.95
N SER A 32 -7.23 1.35 8.96
CA SER A 32 -6.99 2.19 7.79
C SER A 32 -5.53 2.17 7.28
N ALA A 33 -4.64 1.39 7.89
CA ALA A 33 -3.29 1.21 7.36
C ALA A 33 -3.31 0.47 6.02
N LEU A 34 -2.48 0.93 5.09
CA LEU A 34 -2.22 0.26 3.82
C LEU A 34 -1.57 -1.10 4.10
N VAL A 35 -2.16 -2.18 3.58
CA VAL A 35 -1.65 -3.55 3.77
C VAL A 35 -1.21 -4.20 2.46
N LEU A 36 -1.70 -3.71 1.33
CA LEU A 36 -1.33 -4.18 0.00
C LEU A 36 -1.31 -3.01 -0.97
N GLU A 37 -0.20 -2.84 -1.68
CA GLU A 37 -0.10 -1.93 -2.81
C GLU A 37 -0.06 -2.76 -4.10
N VAL A 38 -0.84 -2.34 -5.10
CA VAL A 38 -0.84 -2.94 -6.44
C VAL A 38 -0.46 -1.86 -7.45
N SER A 39 0.68 -2.06 -8.10
CA SER A 39 1.18 -1.17 -9.13
C SER A 39 0.98 -1.77 -10.52
N VAL A 40 0.37 -0.99 -11.41
CA VAL A 40 0.23 -1.29 -12.84
C VAL A 40 1.20 -0.39 -13.60
N PRO A 41 2.22 -0.94 -14.27
CA PRO A 41 3.22 -0.13 -14.96
C PRO A 41 2.60 0.64 -16.14
N ALA A 42 3.23 1.76 -16.50
CA ALA A 42 2.85 2.51 -17.68
C ALA A 42 3.10 1.69 -18.95
N THR A 43 2.25 1.89 -19.96
CA THR A 43 2.46 1.46 -21.34
C THR A 43 2.54 2.69 -22.23
N GLU A 44 2.78 2.51 -23.54
CA GLU A 44 2.72 3.61 -24.51
C GLU A 44 1.35 4.30 -24.54
N GLU A 45 0.29 3.58 -24.19
CA GLU A 45 -1.10 4.02 -24.28
C GLU A 45 -1.73 4.40 -22.92
N ARG A 46 -1.06 4.07 -21.80
CA ARG A 46 -1.63 4.24 -20.45
C ARG A 46 -0.56 4.66 -19.45
N THR A 47 -0.88 5.66 -18.63
CA THR A 47 -0.06 6.04 -17.47
C THR A 47 -0.05 4.94 -16.40
N ALA A 48 1.04 4.87 -15.63
CA ALA A 48 1.13 3.99 -14.47
C ALA A 48 0.03 4.29 -13.45
N LEU A 49 -0.49 3.25 -12.80
CA LEU A 49 -1.50 3.35 -11.75
C LEU A 49 -1.03 2.62 -10.51
N VAL A 50 -1.35 3.17 -9.33
CA VAL A 50 -1.05 2.58 -8.04
C VAL A 50 -2.33 2.52 -7.23
N PHE A 51 -2.65 1.34 -6.71
CA PHE A 51 -3.84 1.09 -5.90
C PHE A 51 -3.42 0.64 -4.51
N GLY A 52 -3.92 1.32 -3.49
CA GLY A 52 -3.72 0.95 -2.10
C GLY A 52 -4.94 0.26 -1.51
N PHE A 53 -4.73 -0.87 -0.83
CA PHE A 53 -5.76 -1.63 -0.16
C PHE A 53 -5.53 -1.69 1.35
N THR A 54 -6.58 -1.42 2.11
CA THR A 54 -6.64 -1.68 3.55
C THR A 54 -7.16 -3.09 3.80
N MET A 55 -6.94 -3.60 5.02
CA MET A 55 -7.48 -4.91 5.41
C MET A 55 -9.01 -4.97 5.30
N ALA A 56 -9.70 -3.86 5.61
CA ALA A 56 -11.17 -3.78 5.49
C ALA A 56 -11.63 -3.94 4.02
N MET A 57 -10.92 -3.32 3.08
CA MET A 57 -11.22 -3.46 1.64
C MET A 57 -11.00 -4.89 1.16
N LEU A 58 -9.90 -5.53 1.57
CA LEU A 58 -9.62 -6.92 1.20
C LEU A 58 -10.65 -7.90 1.76
N LYS A 59 -11.12 -7.69 2.99
CA LYS A 59 -12.17 -8.50 3.62
C LYS A 59 -13.57 -8.28 3.04
N ALA A 60 -13.78 -7.18 2.33
CA ALA A 60 -15.04 -6.90 1.63
C ALA A 60 -15.15 -7.63 0.28
N LEU A 61 -14.03 -8.14 -0.26
CA LEU A 61 -14.04 -9.00 -1.44
C LEU A 61 -14.63 -10.37 -1.11
N PRO A 62 -15.17 -11.10 -2.11
CA PRO A 62 -15.66 -12.46 -1.91
C PRO A 62 -14.59 -13.37 -1.28
N GLU A 63 -14.89 -13.95 -0.13
CA GLU A 63 -14.00 -14.91 0.52
C GLU A 63 -14.07 -16.26 -0.20
N THR A 64 -12.91 -16.88 -0.43
CA THR A 64 -12.77 -18.22 -0.97
C THR A 64 -11.92 -19.06 -0.05
N VAL A 65 -12.26 -20.34 0.07
CA VAL A 65 -11.50 -21.34 0.82
C VAL A 65 -10.77 -22.23 -0.17
N TYR A 66 -9.44 -22.30 -0.08
CA TYR A 66 -8.60 -23.16 -0.90
C TYR A 66 -7.88 -24.17 -0.01
N LYS A 67 -7.91 -25.44 -0.41
CA LYS A 67 -7.30 -26.55 0.35
C LYS A 67 -6.23 -27.19 -0.51
N THR A 68 -4.98 -27.16 -0.04
CA THR A 68 -3.84 -27.74 -0.78
C THR A 68 -2.85 -28.40 0.15
N SER A 69 -2.17 -29.43 -0.35
CA SER A 69 -1.05 -30.08 0.31
C SER A 69 0.23 -29.73 -0.43
N THR A 70 1.24 -29.22 0.27
CA THR A 70 2.57 -29.04 -0.33
C THR A 70 3.45 -30.24 0.00
N VAL A 71 4.35 -30.62 -0.92
CA VAL A 71 5.23 -31.80 -0.76
C VAL A 71 6.12 -31.70 0.49
N GLY A 72 6.36 -30.49 1.01
CA GLY A 72 7.23 -30.23 2.16
C GLY A 72 6.52 -29.97 3.50
N THR A 73 5.18 -29.89 3.53
CA THR A 73 4.41 -29.73 4.77
C THR A 73 3.48 -30.91 4.93
N GLU A 74 3.62 -31.70 6.00
CA GLU A 74 2.66 -32.75 6.31
C GLU A 74 1.28 -32.13 6.58
N GLY A 75 0.27 -32.58 5.83
CA GLY A 75 -1.13 -32.22 6.05
C GLY A 75 -1.76 -31.36 4.96
N LEU A 76 -3.09 -31.27 5.03
CA LEU A 76 -3.89 -30.40 4.19
C LEU A 76 -3.88 -28.99 4.78
N ASN A 77 -3.33 -28.02 4.05
CA ASN A 77 -3.38 -26.62 4.43
C ASN A 77 -4.66 -25.99 3.89
N GLU A 78 -5.38 -25.28 4.76
CA GLU A 78 -6.56 -24.51 4.39
C GLU A 78 -6.21 -23.02 4.38
N PHE A 79 -6.39 -22.37 3.23
CA PHE A 79 -6.20 -20.95 3.02
C PHE A 79 -7.57 -20.29 2.84
N LYS A 80 -7.78 -19.16 3.53
CA LYS A 80 -8.99 -18.33 3.40
C LYS A 80 -8.60 -16.92 3.00
N GLY A 81 -9.29 -16.38 2.00
CA GLY A 81 -9.08 -15.00 1.59
C GLY A 81 -9.75 -14.68 0.26
N ALA A 82 -9.54 -13.45 -0.20
CA ALA A 82 -9.97 -13.03 -1.52
C ALA A 82 -9.17 -13.76 -2.60
N ARG A 83 -9.82 -14.13 -3.71
CA ARG A 83 -9.08 -14.65 -4.87
C ARG A 83 -8.34 -13.49 -5.53
N LEU A 84 -7.12 -13.75 -6.00
CA LEU A 84 -6.35 -12.75 -6.72
C LEU A 84 -7.09 -12.25 -7.98
N VAL A 85 -7.81 -13.13 -8.67
CA VAL A 85 -8.60 -12.75 -9.86
C VAL A 85 -9.71 -11.73 -9.53
N ASP A 86 -10.29 -11.78 -8.33
CA ASP A 86 -11.33 -10.84 -7.90
C ASP A 86 -10.71 -9.49 -7.52
N LEU A 87 -9.54 -9.51 -6.89
CA LEU A 87 -8.76 -8.30 -6.61
C LEU A 87 -8.35 -7.59 -7.91
N LEU A 88 -7.83 -8.33 -8.89
CA LEU A 88 -7.42 -7.79 -10.19
C LEU A 88 -8.62 -7.25 -10.99
N ALA A 89 -9.78 -7.94 -10.92
CA ALA A 89 -11.01 -7.46 -11.53
C ALA A 89 -11.48 -6.14 -10.89
N ALA A 90 -11.33 -5.96 -9.58
CA ALA A 90 -11.71 -4.73 -8.88
C ALA A 90 -10.92 -3.49 -9.33
N ILE A 91 -9.73 -3.68 -9.90
CA ILE A 91 -8.91 -2.60 -10.50
C ILE A 91 -8.91 -2.63 -12.03
N GLU A 92 -9.79 -3.44 -12.63
CA GLU A 92 -9.91 -3.63 -14.08
C GLU A 92 -8.58 -4.06 -14.75
N ALA A 93 -7.75 -4.81 -14.03
CA ALA A 93 -6.49 -5.34 -14.53
C ALA A 93 -6.65 -6.80 -15.00
N ARG A 94 -6.02 -7.12 -16.14
CA ARG A 94 -5.92 -8.49 -16.67
C ARG A 94 -4.49 -8.80 -17.11
N PRO A 95 -3.54 -8.88 -16.16
CA PRO A 95 -2.15 -9.12 -16.48
C PRO A 95 -1.90 -10.58 -16.89
N LYS A 96 -0.85 -10.81 -17.67
CA LYS A 96 -0.34 -12.15 -18.00
C LYS A 96 0.69 -12.67 -16.98
N SER A 97 1.24 -11.77 -16.16
CA SER A 97 2.19 -12.08 -15.09
C SER A 97 1.98 -11.11 -13.94
N VAL A 98 2.08 -11.61 -12.71
CA VAL A 98 2.02 -10.86 -11.47
C VAL A 98 3.33 -11.08 -10.72
N ILE A 99 3.97 -10.00 -10.32
CA ILE A 99 5.12 -10.02 -9.41
C ILE A 99 4.62 -9.58 -8.03
N ALA A 100 4.76 -10.45 -7.04
CA ALA A 100 4.37 -10.19 -5.66
C ALA A 100 5.61 -10.10 -4.78
N TRP A 101 5.70 -9.03 -3.99
CA TRP A 101 6.73 -8.82 -2.98
C TRP A 101 6.11 -8.89 -1.58
N ALA A 102 6.72 -9.67 -0.70
CA ALA A 102 6.38 -9.70 0.70
C ALA A 102 7.21 -8.68 1.49
N ILE A 103 6.74 -8.32 2.68
CA ILE A 103 7.41 -7.35 3.57
C ILE A 103 8.81 -7.78 4.04
N ASN A 104 9.16 -9.05 3.86
CA ASN A 104 10.47 -9.62 4.15
C ASN A 104 11.34 -9.76 2.88
N ASP A 105 11.03 -8.98 1.84
CA ASP A 105 11.73 -8.94 0.55
C ASP A 105 11.71 -10.26 -0.25
N CYS A 106 10.85 -11.20 0.12
CA CYS A 106 10.60 -12.38 -0.72
C CYS A 106 9.78 -11.98 -1.96
N MET A 107 10.24 -12.40 -3.14
CA MET A 107 9.56 -12.16 -4.42
C MET A 107 9.06 -13.48 -5.03
N ALA A 108 7.84 -13.46 -5.57
CA ALA A 108 7.32 -14.51 -6.44
C ALA A 108 6.75 -13.90 -7.72
N GLU A 109 6.90 -14.61 -8.84
CA GLU A 109 6.27 -14.27 -10.11
C GLU A 109 5.42 -15.46 -10.58
N PHE A 110 4.21 -15.18 -11.06
CA PHE A 110 3.29 -16.21 -11.53
C PHE A 110 2.25 -15.63 -12.51
N ASP A 111 1.71 -16.50 -13.36
CA ASP A 111 0.63 -16.17 -14.30
C ASP A 111 -0.72 -16.40 -13.60
N PRO A 112 -1.52 -15.33 -13.37
CA PRO A 112 -2.79 -15.45 -12.66
C PRO A 112 -3.90 -16.11 -13.48
N THR A 113 -3.62 -16.47 -14.75
CA THR A 113 -4.57 -17.17 -15.64
C THR A 113 -4.35 -18.68 -15.69
N GLN A 114 -3.24 -19.18 -15.14
CA GLN A 114 -3.05 -20.61 -14.95
C GLN A 114 -3.96 -21.06 -13.81
N GLU A 115 -4.95 -21.92 -14.11
CA GLU A 115 -5.82 -22.49 -13.09
C GLU A 115 -4.98 -23.33 -12.11
N GLY A 116 -5.11 -23.02 -10.81
CA GLY A 116 -4.59 -23.81 -9.69
C GLY A 116 -5.70 -24.37 -8.83
#